data_AF-A0A537YMX2-F1
#
_entry.id   AF-A0A537YMX2-F1
#
_cell.length_a   1.000
_cell.length_b   1.000
_cell.length_c   1.000
_cell.angle_alpha   90.00
_cell.angle_beta   90.00
_cell.angle_gamma   90.00
#
_symmetry.space_group_name_H-M   'P 1'
#
loop_
_entity.id
_entity.type
_entity.pdbx_description
1 polymer ?
#
loop_
_entity_poly.entity_id
_entity_poly.type
_entity_poly.pdbx_seq_one_letter_code
_entity_poly.pdbx_strand_id
1 'polypeptide(L)'
;MDGVEQLDGGHRLIAEEDGERFWLRAGTVVAADGATSRIRRTVVAGYAKPLAYAVRQYFVTEKPLDPVFDCYIPLEFEGMVLSGYGWVFPVDEHTANIGLGFYRDGLRSTPPLTKALRAFIEELEMKARHRFGSLQPLGSPYGSPLGIRTRIESSEVPGVYLSGDAAGTTHALTGEGIAFAMRSGNLVAEEVRVQLRRKGGRARQDGVVSRPFPQLGIDVSMLSRAWSVEMTKGAGGSAGTAPKPFLGTVKRMMGESAYETEARGTPAWEALAAHGDDLSDGLERANRALLGTLSNQFPFVSEVIHRTVRKHLGPMYAAIVLAIAGADGAPLTDPALDAGVAAESVGALPELLTMMIDRTPTKALKVNNAFAILTADFAAARALSATAKLGADAVSAFALACQQGCQGGMRDSAARFAADRSVDDWVHAARETTGSAVKFAIQLGLKLRGRDLTLSPSLERYATEAGLAIRLAEEIVDLAVDDPGGYAQTGMDLRRGTYPLVLLYAIEADRGLPTLLARQNVEDRDPDEVAVAVRECGALDRAVAECAKRSELAATLAVTEPLGGEVLSSLAVVPAGYLSSRVRCENGAP
;
A
#
# COMPACT_ATOMS: atom_id res chain seq x y z
N MET A 1 -34.53 7.02 26.16
CA MET A 1 -33.82 5.86 26.74
C MET A 1 -32.64 6.38 27.55
N ASP A 2 -32.68 6.16 28.86
CA ASP A 2 -31.78 6.78 29.84
C ASP A 2 -30.75 5.82 30.42
N GLY A 3 -30.94 4.52 30.22
CA GLY A 3 -29.98 3.49 30.63
C GLY A 3 -30.49 2.08 30.36
N VAL A 4 -29.64 1.10 30.66
CA VAL A 4 -29.97 -0.33 30.62
C VAL A 4 -29.49 -1.03 31.88
N GLU A 5 -30.34 -1.86 32.47
CA GLU A 5 -30.01 -2.71 33.61
C GLU A 5 -30.08 -4.18 33.19
N GLN A 6 -29.14 -4.99 33.68
CA GLN A 6 -29.16 -6.44 33.46
C GLN A 6 -30.12 -7.10 34.45
N LEU A 7 -30.98 -8.00 33.94
CA LEU A 7 -31.92 -8.80 34.72
C LEU A 7 -31.63 -10.31 34.52
N ASP A 8 -32.15 -11.15 35.40
CA ASP A 8 -32.22 -12.59 35.16
C ASP A 8 -33.07 -12.87 33.90
N GLY A 9 -32.40 -13.31 32.84
CA GLY A 9 -33.04 -13.65 31.56
C GLY A 9 -33.23 -12.51 30.56
N GLY A 10 -32.61 -11.33 30.77
CA GLY A 10 -32.63 -10.25 29.78
C GLY A 10 -32.19 -8.88 30.30
N HIS A 11 -32.73 -7.82 29.71
CA HIS A 11 -32.39 -6.43 30.00
C HIS A 11 -33.64 -5.60 30.25
N ARG A 12 -33.50 -4.61 31.15
CA ARG A 12 -34.49 -3.55 31.35
C ARG A 12 -33.94 -2.26 30.77
N LEU A 13 -34.57 -1.73 29.71
CA LEU A 13 -34.32 -0.37 29.27
C LEU A 13 -35.19 0.59 30.08
N ILE A 14 -34.58 1.67 30.55
CA ILE A 14 -35.26 2.75 31.27
C ILE A 14 -35.45 3.91 30.30
N ALA A 15 -36.63 4.50 30.28
CA ALA A 15 -36.93 5.70 29.50
C ALA A 15 -37.79 6.67 30.30
N GLU A 16 -37.56 7.95 30.06
CA GLU A 16 -38.38 9.04 30.55
C GLU A 16 -39.01 9.77 29.36
N GLU A 17 -40.34 9.93 29.38
CA GLU A 17 -41.12 10.69 28.40
C GLU A 17 -42.13 11.54 29.18
N ASP A 18 -42.20 12.84 28.87
CA ASP A 18 -43.06 13.82 29.55
C ASP A 18 -42.97 13.85 31.09
N GLY A 19 -41.81 13.46 31.65
CA GLY A 19 -41.57 13.42 33.10
C GLY A 19 -42.02 12.13 33.78
N GLU A 20 -42.62 11.19 33.06
CA GLU A 20 -42.95 9.86 33.56
C GLU A 20 -41.88 8.84 33.15
N ARG A 21 -41.47 7.99 34.10
CA ARG A 21 -40.51 6.91 33.85
C ARG A 21 -41.21 5.61 33.55
N PHE A 22 -40.86 5.01 32.42
CA PHE A 22 -41.31 3.68 32.03
C PHE A 22 -40.12 2.77 31.71
N TRP A 23 -40.39 1.47 31.64
CA TRP A 23 -39.37 0.48 31.35
C TRP A 23 -39.84 -0.57 30.35
N LEU A 24 -38.89 -1.03 29.52
CA LEU A 24 -39.10 -2.09 28.54
C LEU A 24 -38.20 -3.27 28.88
N ARG A 25 -38.73 -4.49 28.77
CA ARG A 25 -37.93 -5.73 28.85
C ARG A 25 -37.53 -6.20 27.47
N ALA A 26 -36.25 -6.51 27.28
CA ALA A 26 -35.72 -7.01 26.03
C ALA A 26 -34.72 -8.15 26.31
N GLY A 27 -34.75 -9.21 25.49
CA GLY A 27 -33.73 -10.27 25.55
C GLY A 27 -32.38 -9.82 24.98
N THR A 28 -32.41 -8.86 24.05
CA THR A 28 -31.22 -8.28 23.42
C THR A 28 -31.45 -6.79 23.18
N VAL A 29 -30.42 -5.98 23.40
CA VAL A 29 -30.44 -4.52 23.19
C VAL A 29 -29.42 -4.14 22.13
N VAL A 30 -29.81 -3.28 21.18
CA VAL A 30 -28.89 -2.68 20.20
C VAL A 30 -28.88 -1.17 20.42
N ALA A 31 -27.73 -0.62 20.81
CA ALA A 31 -27.53 0.80 21.03
C ALA A 31 -26.88 1.44 19.80
N ALA A 32 -27.64 2.28 19.11
CA ALA A 32 -27.20 3.11 17.99
C ALA A 32 -27.48 4.61 18.26
N ASP A 33 -27.46 5.00 19.54
CA ASP A 33 -27.85 6.32 20.06
C ASP A 33 -26.73 7.38 20.00
N GLY A 34 -25.74 7.17 19.13
CA GLY A 34 -24.72 8.15 18.77
C GLY A 34 -23.53 8.24 19.74
N ALA A 35 -22.62 9.18 19.46
CA ALA A 35 -21.32 9.30 20.14
C ALA A 35 -21.42 9.62 21.65
N THR A 36 -22.58 10.09 22.11
CA THR A 36 -22.90 10.40 23.51
C THR A 36 -23.78 9.35 24.19
N SER A 37 -23.81 8.15 23.59
CA SER A 37 -24.65 7.01 23.98
C SER A 37 -24.85 6.91 25.49
N ARG A 38 -26.12 6.96 25.90
CA ARG A 38 -26.52 6.77 27.31
C ARG A 38 -26.37 5.31 27.69
N ILE A 39 -26.70 4.41 26.76
CA ILE A 39 -26.60 2.96 26.96
C ILE A 39 -25.14 2.54 27.16
N ARG A 40 -24.21 3.00 26.31
CA ARG A 40 -22.77 2.72 26.47
C ARG A 40 -22.25 3.16 27.82
N ARG A 41 -22.66 4.34 28.30
CA ARG A 41 -22.22 4.88 29.60
C ARG A 41 -22.62 3.99 30.78
N THR A 42 -23.74 3.30 30.69
CA THR A 42 -24.21 2.41 31.76
C THR A 42 -23.47 1.07 31.75
N VAL A 43 -23.12 0.55 30.57
CA VAL A 43 -22.56 -0.82 30.45
C VAL A 43 -21.05 -0.90 30.26
N VAL A 44 -20.39 0.21 29.91
CA VAL A 44 -18.94 0.26 29.67
C VAL A 44 -18.25 1.09 30.75
N ALA A 45 -17.41 0.44 31.55
CA ALA A 45 -16.56 1.11 32.53
C ALA A 45 -15.53 2.03 31.85
N GLY A 46 -15.26 3.20 32.45
CA GLY A 46 -14.24 4.13 31.96
C GLY A 46 -14.62 4.91 30.70
N TYR A 47 -15.91 5.14 30.45
CA TYR A 47 -16.39 5.99 29.36
C TYR A 47 -15.77 7.40 29.43
N ALA A 48 -15.13 7.82 28.34
CA ALA A 48 -14.55 9.16 28.19
C ALA A 48 -15.45 10.06 27.35
N LYS A 49 -15.46 11.37 27.64
CA LYS A 49 -16.17 12.37 26.82
C LYS A 49 -15.66 12.32 25.36
N PRO A 50 -16.51 12.60 24.36
CA PRO A 50 -16.08 12.69 22.96
C PRO A 50 -14.87 13.61 22.80
N LEU A 51 -13.95 13.20 21.92
CA LEU A 51 -12.75 13.95 21.59
C LEU A 51 -12.84 14.67 20.25
N ALA A 52 -13.68 14.17 19.34
CA ALA A 52 -13.86 14.75 18.02
C ALA A 52 -15.28 15.29 17.85
N TYR A 53 -15.37 16.37 17.09
CA TYR A 53 -16.60 17.08 16.81
C TYR A 53 -16.60 17.52 15.35
N ALA A 54 -17.77 17.51 14.73
CA ALA A 54 -17.98 18.04 13.40
C ALA A 54 -19.08 19.10 13.46
N VAL A 55 -18.92 20.18 12.68
CA VAL A 55 -19.97 21.16 12.44
C VAL A 55 -20.03 21.47 10.94
N ARG A 56 -21.24 21.55 10.39
CA ARG A 56 -21.45 21.83 8.97
C ARG A 56 -22.72 22.61 8.70
N GLN A 57 -22.78 23.19 7.52
CA GLN A 57 -23.94 23.89 6.99
C GLN A 57 -23.96 23.72 5.46
N TYR A 58 -25.14 23.78 4.85
CA TYR A 58 -25.23 23.78 3.39
C TYR A 58 -25.16 25.22 2.86
N PHE A 59 -24.62 25.41 1.67
CA PHE A 59 -24.51 26.71 1.01
C PHE A 59 -24.88 26.61 -0.45
N VAL A 60 -25.54 27.64 -0.99
CA VAL A 60 -25.60 27.88 -2.42
C VAL A 60 -24.37 28.69 -2.82
N THR A 61 -23.66 28.25 -3.86
CA THR A 61 -22.47 28.91 -4.39
C THR A 61 -22.82 29.65 -5.67
N GLU A 62 -22.33 30.88 -5.80
CA GLU A 62 -22.54 31.69 -7.01
C GLU A 62 -21.88 31.07 -8.24
N LYS A 63 -20.72 30.44 -8.05
CA LYS A 63 -20.01 29.73 -9.12
C LYS A 63 -20.34 28.25 -9.13
N PRO A 64 -20.34 27.61 -10.31
CA PRO A 64 -20.51 26.17 -10.41
C PRO A 64 -19.34 25.45 -9.74
N LEU A 65 -19.66 24.37 -9.04
CA LEU A 65 -18.74 23.55 -8.28
C LEU A 65 -18.22 22.40 -9.13
N ASP A 66 -16.92 22.23 -9.12
CA ASP A 66 -16.33 20.96 -9.56
C ASP A 66 -16.78 19.84 -8.61
N PRO A 67 -17.08 18.62 -9.11
CA PRO A 67 -17.51 17.50 -8.27
C PRO A 67 -16.33 16.86 -7.52
N VAL A 68 -15.56 17.67 -6.82
CA VAL A 68 -14.36 17.29 -6.06
C VAL A 68 -14.54 17.70 -4.61
N PHE A 69 -14.04 16.87 -3.71
CA PHE A 69 -14.02 17.14 -2.29
C PHE A 69 -12.77 17.94 -1.93
N ASP A 70 -12.95 19.12 -1.34
CA ASP A 70 -11.85 19.96 -0.91
C ASP A 70 -11.57 19.80 0.58
N CYS A 71 -10.29 19.70 0.92
CA CYS A 71 -9.80 19.72 2.29
C CYS A 71 -8.91 20.95 2.51
N TYR A 72 -9.13 21.64 3.62
CA TYR A 72 -8.41 22.85 4.01
C TYR A 72 -7.66 22.61 5.32
N ILE A 73 -6.33 22.72 5.25
CA ILE A 73 -5.38 22.56 6.36
C ILE A 73 -4.25 23.58 6.12
N PRO A 74 -3.79 24.32 7.16
CA PRO A 74 -4.31 24.34 8.52
C PRO A 74 -5.68 25.05 8.60
N LEU A 75 -6.45 24.74 9.65
CA LEU A 75 -7.59 25.56 10.05
C LEU A 75 -7.15 26.57 11.10
N GLU A 76 -7.37 27.85 10.86
CA GLU A 76 -7.04 28.91 11.78
C GLU A 76 -8.31 29.56 12.34
N PHE A 77 -8.37 29.77 13.65
CA PHE A 77 -9.47 30.47 14.30
C PHE A 77 -8.95 31.30 15.48
N GLU A 78 -9.19 32.61 15.46
CA GLU A 78 -8.76 33.55 16.52
C GLU A 78 -7.26 33.43 16.87
N GLY A 79 -6.40 33.24 15.86
CA GLY A 79 -4.95 33.09 16.04
C GLY A 79 -4.49 31.72 16.55
N MET A 80 -5.42 30.76 16.67
CA MET A 80 -5.12 29.36 17.02
C MET A 80 -5.21 28.47 15.78
N VAL A 81 -4.26 27.54 15.63
CA VAL A 81 -4.39 26.44 14.68
C VAL A 81 -5.25 25.35 15.33
N LEU A 82 -6.43 25.10 14.76
CA LEU A 82 -7.31 24.04 15.21
C LEU A 82 -6.77 22.68 14.77
N SER A 83 -6.74 21.71 15.69
CA SER A 83 -6.41 20.33 15.36
C SER A 83 -7.58 19.71 14.60
N GLY A 84 -7.55 19.79 13.27
CA GLY A 84 -8.71 19.50 12.43
C GLY A 84 -8.52 19.94 10.98
N TYR A 85 -9.59 19.83 10.19
CA TYR A 85 -9.59 20.29 8.80
C TYR A 85 -10.97 20.83 8.41
N GLY A 86 -10.97 21.79 7.48
CA GLY A 86 -12.18 22.32 6.85
C GLY A 86 -12.48 21.57 5.58
N TRP A 87 -13.75 21.48 5.19
CA TRP A 87 -14.14 20.87 3.93
C TRP A 87 -15.17 21.66 3.15
N VAL A 88 -15.13 21.46 1.83
CA VAL A 88 -16.20 21.81 0.90
C VAL A 88 -16.56 20.53 0.14
N PHE A 89 -17.79 20.04 0.34
CA PHE A 89 -18.30 18.85 -0.32
C PHE A 89 -19.46 19.25 -1.25
N PRO A 90 -19.26 19.22 -2.59
CA PRO A 90 -20.31 19.56 -3.55
C PRO A 90 -21.43 18.51 -3.48
N VAL A 91 -22.65 18.97 -3.25
CA VAL A 91 -23.87 18.17 -3.28
C VAL A 91 -24.42 18.12 -4.72
N ASP A 92 -24.39 19.27 -5.38
CA ASP A 92 -24.74 19.46 -6.79
C ASP A 92 -23.89 20.61 -7.38
N GLU A 93 -24.21 21.07 -8.59
CA GLU A 93 -23.46 22.10 -9.30
C GLU A 93 -23.37 23.42 -8.54
N HIS A 94 -24.36 23.78 -7.72
CA HIS A 94 -24.38 25.06 -7.01
C HIS A 94 -24.63 24.92 -5.52
N THR A 95 -24.61 23.71 -4.97
CA THR A 95 -24.85 23.46 -3.55
C THR A 95 -23.67 22.73 -2.95
N ALA A 96 -23.12 23.25 -1.85
CA ALA A 96 -22.05 22.63 -1.09
C ALA A 96 -22.45 22.36 0.36
N ASN A 97 -22.00 21.23 0.91
CA ASN A 97 -21.88 21.00 2.34
C ASN A 97 -20.51 21.51 2.79
N ILE A 98 -20.49 22.59 3.57
CA ILE A 98 -19.27 23.21 4.07
C ILE A 98 -19.21 23.01 5.58
N GLY A 99 -18.06 22.57 6.07
CA GLY A 99 -17.92 22.26 7.49
C GLY A 99 -16.47 22.18 7.95
N LEU A 100 -16.32 21.91 9.24
CA LEU A 100 -15.03 21.60 9.84
C LEU A 100 -15.13 20.48 10.86
N GLY A 101 -14.04 19.73 10.94
CA GLY A 101 -13.81 18.67 11.91
C GLY A 101 -12.76 19.14 12.90
N PHE A 102 -12.94 18.83 14.18
CA PHE A 102 -12.07 19.29 15.25
C PHE A 102 -11.82 18.20 16.29
N TYR A 103 -10.55 18.02 16.64
CA TYR A 103 -10.06 17.19 17.73
C TYR A 103 -9.70 18.06 18.93
N ARG A 104 -10.28 17.75 20.08
CA ARG A 104 -10.06 18.44 21.35
C ARG A 104 -8.74 18.04 22.04
N ASP A 105 -7.86 17.30 21.37
CA ASP A 105 -6.67 16.76 22.03
C ASP A 105 -5.73 17.90 22.47
N GLY A 106 -5.26 17.85 23.72
CA GLY A 106 -4.42 18.91 24.33
C GLY A 106 -5.14 20.22 24.73
N LEU A 107 -6.44 20.39 24.47
CA LEU A 107 -7.19 21.62 24.78
C LEU A 107 -8.08 21.49 26.04
N ARG A 108 -8.08 22.53 26.89
CA ARG A 108 -8.90 22.58 28.13
C ARG A 108 -10.40 22.65 27.85
N SER A 109 -10.82 23.24 26.72
CA SER A 109 -12.22 23.36 26.30
C SER A 109 -12.34 23.32 24.78
N THR A 110 -13.51 22.91 24.28
CA THR A 110 -13.83 22.98 22.85
C THR A 110 -14.07 24.45 22.46
N PRO A 111 -13.42 24.99 21.41
CA PRO A 111 -13.70 26.33 20.92
C PRO A 111 -15.14 26.41 20.38
N PRO A 112 -15.72 27.61 20.23
CA PRO A 112 -17.07 27.78 19.68
C PRO A 112 -17.10 27.39 18.19
N LEU A 113 -17.32 26.11 17.90
CA LEU A 113 -17.18 25.55 16.54
C LEU A 113 -18.08 26.23 15.50
N THR A 114 -19.25 26.73 15.89
CA THR A 114 -20.11 27.51 14.99
C THR A 114 -19.49 28.85 14.58
N LYS A 115 -18.71 29.48 15.48
CA LYS A 115 -17.93 30.69 15.15
C LYS A 115 -16.72 30.34 14.28
N ALA A 116 -16.05 29.22 14.58
CA ALA A 116 -14.94 28.73 13.75
C ALA A 116 -15.40 28.40 12.32
N LEU A 117 -16.59 27.80 12.17
CA LEU A 117 -17.19 27.55 10.86
C LEU A 117 -17.45 28.86 10.12
N ARG A 118 -17.99 29.87 10.81
CA ARG A 118 -18.21 31.20 10.22
C ARG A 118 -16.91 31.83 9.73
N ALA A 119 -15.87 31.81 10.55
CA ALA A 119 -14.55 32.33 10.16
C ALA A 119 -13.97 31.58 8.95
N PHE A 120 -14.13 30.26 8.90
CA PHE A 120 -13.72 29.46 7.75
C PHE A 120 -14.50 29.81 6.47
N ILE A 121 -15.81 30.04 6.57
CA ILE A 121 -16.62 30.48 5.43
C ILE A 121 -16.16 31.86 4.93
N GLU A 122 -15.94 32.82 5.84
CA GLU A 122 -15.41 34.14 5.51
C GLU A 122 -14.04 34.05 4.81
N GLU A 123 -13.18 33.13 5.25
CA GLU A 123 -11.91 32.84 4.58
C GLU A 123 -12.09 32.31 3.16
N LEU A 124 -13.03 31.38 2.95
CA LEU A 124 -13.33 30.85 1.61
C LEU A 124 -13.86 31.94 0.68
N GLU A 125 -14.74 32.82 1.15
CA GLU A 125 -15.27 33.95 0.38
C GLU A 125 -14.18 34.99 0.03
N MET A 126 -13.13 35.10 0.85
CA MET A 126 -12.01 36.02 0.62
C MET A 126 -10.92 35.40 -0.27
N LYS A 127 -10.38 34.24 0.13
CA LYS A 127 -9.20 33.63 -0.51
C LYS A 127 -9.57 32.75 -1.70
N ALA A 128 -10.75 32.14 -1.69
CA ALA A 128 -11.23 31.23 -2.72
C ALA A 128 -12.45 31.78 -3.48
N ARG A 129 -12.67 33.11 -3.46
CA ARG A 129 -13.77 33.78 -4.20
C ARG A 129 -13.79 33.44 -5.68
N HIS A 130 -12.60 33.30 -6.28
CA HIS A 130 -12.47 32.94 -7.69
C HIS A 130 -13.08 31.56 -8.01
N ARG A 131 -13.22 30.69 -7.00
CA ARG A 131 -13.71 29.33 -7.12
C ARG A 131 -15.18 29.18 -6.72
N PHE A 132 -15.61 29.80 -5.63
CA PHE A 132 -16.97 29.63 -5.10
C PHE A 132 -17.89 30.83 -5.32
N GLY A 133 -17.33 32.01 -5.56
CA GLY A 133 -18.07 33.28 -5.53
C GLY A 133 -18.63 33.56 -4.14
N SER A 134 -19.82 34.16 -4.07
CA SER A 134 -20.56 34.32 -2.80
C SER A 134 -21.15 33.00 -2.31
N LEU A 135 -21.16 32.80 -0.98
CA LEU A 135 -21.69 31.62 -0.30
C LEU A 135 -22.96 31.97 0.48
N GLN A 136 -24.12 31.57 -0.04
CA GLN A 136 -25.41 31.83 0.62
C GLN A 136 -25.79 30.66 1.54
N PRO A 137 -25.92 30.87 2.87
CA PRO A 137 -26.23 29.79 3.81
C PRO A 137 -27.63 29.22 3.61
N LEU A 138 -27.72 27.89 3.66
CA LEU A 138 -28.97 27.13 3.71
C LEU A 138 -29.15 26.51 5.11
N GLY A 139 -30.23 26.92 5.78
CA GLY A 139 -30.56 26.48 7.13
C GLY A 139 -29.55 26.96 8.18
N SER A 140 -29.60 26.36 9.37
CA SER A 140 -28.66 26.67 10.46
C SER A 140 -27.49 25.67 10.50
N PRO A 141 -26.32 26.06 11.02
CA PRO A 141 -25.24 25.14 11.31
C PRO A 141 -25.69 23.99 12.20
N TYR A 142 -25.28 22.77 11.85
CA TYR A 142 -25.53 21.57 12.61
C TYR A 142 -24.20 20.93 12.99
N GLY A 143 -24.05 20.59 14.27
CA GLY A 143 -22.85 19.93 14.76
C GLY A 143 -23.16 18.76 15.69
N SER A 144 -22.25 17.79 15.69
CA SER A 144 -22.36 16.59 16.53
C SER A 144 -20.97 16.14 17.01
N PRO A 145 -20.86 15.58 18.22
CA PRO A 145 -19.71 14.79 18.59
C PRO A 145 -19.58 13.55 17.68
N LEU A 146 -18.35 13.09 17.49
CA LEU A 146 -18.02 11.92 16.70
C LEU A 146 -17.55 10.78 17.61
N GLY A 147 -18.04 9.58 17.35
CA GLY A 147 -17.66 8.37 18.06
C GLY A 147 -16.40 7.78 17.44
N ILE A 148 -15.21 8.30 17.77
CA ILE A 148 -13.94 7.87 17.12
C ILE A 148 -13.10 6.87 17.95
N ARG A 149 -13.59 6.49 19.14
CA ARG A 149 -12.87 5.62 20.08
C ARG A 149 -13.52 4.25 20.14
N THR A 150 -13.24 3.43 19.13
CA THR A 150 -13.60 2.01 19.16
C THR A 150 -12.79 1.32 20.25
N ARG A 151 -13.47 0.60 21.15
CA ARG A 151 -12.83 -0.34 22.08
C ARG A 151 -13.53 -1.67 21.93
N ILE A 152 -12.82 -2.63 21.35
CA ILE A 152 -13.35 -3.95 20.98
C ILE A 152 -13.95 -4.65 22.21
N GLU A 153 -13.23 -4.64 23.33
CA GLU A 153 -13.61 -5.22 24.63
C GLU A 153 -14.88 -4.62 25.28
N SER A 154 -15.42 -3.54 24.71
CA SER A 154 -16.57 -2.80 25.26
C SER A 154 -17.60 -2.42 24.21
N SER A 155 -17.48 -2.96 22.99
CA SER A 155 -18.46 -2.78 21.91
C SER A 155 -19.61 -3.80 21.99
N GLU A 156 -19.43 -4.81 22.83
CA GLU A 156 -20.42 -5.83 23.16
C GLU A 156 -20.28 -6.15 24.65
N VAL A 157 -21.39 -6.09 25.38
CA VAL A 157 -21.52 -6.71 26.70
C VAL A 157 -22.62 -7.76 26.60
N PRO A 158 -22.68 -8.77 27.49
CA PRO A 158 -23.66 -9.85 27.38
C PRO A 158 -25.09 -9.32 27.13
N GLY A 159 -25.62 -9.56 25.94
CA GLY A 159 -26.96 -9.17 25.49
C GLY A 159 -27.18 -7.68 25.13
N VAL A 160 -26.13 -6.85 25.11
CA VAL A 160 -26.16 -5.48 24.60
C VAL A 160 -25.06 -5.26 23.55
N TYR A 161 -25.50 -4.85 22.36
CA TYR A 161 -24.64 -4.55 21.20
C TYR A 161 -24.57 -3.04 20.99
N LEU A 162 -23.37 -2.50 20.78
CA LEU A 162 -23.20 -1.11 20.35
C LEU A 162 -23.00 -1.07 18.83
N SER A 163 -23.52 -0.03 18.17
CA SER A 163 -23.40 0.16 16.71
C SER A 163 -23.14 1.62 16.34
N GLY A 164 -22.44 1.84 15.23
CA GLY A 164 -22.10 3.18 14.73
C GLY A 164 -21.32 4.01 15.75
N ASP A 165 -21.65 5.30 15.84
CA ASP A 165 -20.99 6.23 16.75
C ASP A 165 -21.10 5.80 18.23
N ALA A 166 -22.16 5.06 18.60
CA ALA A 166 -22.27 4.49 19.94
C ALA A 166 -21.16 3.45 20.18
N ALA A 167 -20.83 2.60 19.21
CA ALA A 167 -19.67 1.72 19.28
C ALA A 167 -18.32 2.44 19.12
N GLY A 168 -18.35 3.69 18.66
CA GLY A 168 -17.15 4.48 18.42
C GLY A 168 -16.46 4.13 17.10
N THR A 169 -17.23 3.71 16.08
CA THR A 169 -16.73 3.24 14.77
C THR A 169 -16.46 4.35 13.76
N THR A 170 -16.67 5.62 14.11
CA THR A 170 -16.35 6.75 13.21
C THR A 170 -14.84 6.77 12.94
N HIS A 171 -14.44 6.99 11.70
CA HIS A 171 -13.03 7.04 11.32
C HIS A 171 -12.32 8.22 12.00
N ALA A 172 -11.22 7.93 12.69
CA ALA A 172 -10.57 8.88 13.61
C ALA A 172 -9.72 9.97 12.94
N LEU A 173 -9.57 9.95 11.61
CA LEU A 173 -8.87 11.00 10.85
C LEU A 173 -9.86 11.83 10.02
N THR A 174 -10.76 11.16 9.31
CA THR A 174 -11.68 11.79 8.34
C THR A 174 -13.07 12.08 8.91
N GLY A 175 -13.40 11.59 10.10
CA GLY A 175 -14.76 11.71 10.63
C GLY A 175 -15.83 10.96 9.82
N GLU A 176 -15.45 10.14 8.84
CA GLU A 176 -16.38 9.32 8.07
C GLU A 176 -17.03 8.29 8.99
N GLY A 177 -18.36 8.28 9.06
CA GLY A 177 -19.11 7.42 9.98
C GLY A 177 -20.30 6.70 9.36
N ILE A 178 -20.86 7.19 8.26
CA ILE A 178 -22.11 6.66 7.68
C ILE A 178 -21.94 5.21 7.24
N ALA A 179 -20.90 4.92 6.45
CA ALA A 179 -20.61 3.56 5.99
C ALA A 179 -20.32 2.60 7.17
N PHE A 180 -19.55 3.07 8.16
CA PHE A 180 -19.21 2.29 9.34
C PHE A 180 -20.43 2.02 10.25
N ALA A 181 -21.33 2.99 10.39
CA ALA A 181 -22.59 2.82 11.12
C ALA A 181 -23.51 1.81 10.43
N MET A 182 -23.65 1.87 9.10
CA MET A 182 -24.41 0.88 8.35
C MET A 182 -23.79 -0.51 8.45
N ARG A 183 -22.45 -0.61 8.36
CA ARG A 183 -21.75 -1.90 8.43
C ARG A 183 -21.84 -2.54 9.82
N SER A 184 -21.57 -1.77 10.88
CA SER A 184 -21.73 -2.24 12.26
C SER A 184 -23.18 -2.64 12.55
N GLY A 185 -24.15 -1.88 12.03
CA GLY A 185 -25.57 -2.24 12.13
C GLY A 185 -25.90 -3.58 11.47
N ASN A 186 -25.36 -3.84 10.28
CA ASN A 186 -25.53 -5.12 9.59
C ASN A 186 -24.91 -6.30 10.36
N LEU A 187 -23.72 -6.11 10.93
CA LEU A 187 -23.06 -7.15 11.72
C LEU A 187 -23.84 -7.47 13.00
N VAL A 188 -24.30 -6.44 13.71
CA VAL A 188 -25.15 -6.61 14.89
C VAL A 188 -26.47 -7.29 14.52
N ALA A 189 -27.09 -6.92 13.39
CA ALA A 189 -28.32 -7.55 12.93
C ALA A 189 -28.14 -9.04 12.63
N GLU A 190 -27.04 -9.42 11.98
CA GLU A 190 -26.71 -10.82 11.69
C GLU A 190 -26.49 -11.63 12.97
N GLU A 191 -25.81 -11.04 13.97
CA GLU A 191 -25.62 -11.72 15.26
C GLU A 191 -26.93 -11.90 16.02
N VAL A 192 -27.73 -10.84 16.12
CA VAL A 192 -29.05 -10.90 16.75
C VAL A 192 -29.89 -11.98 16.06
N ARG A 193 -29.82 -12.09 14.73
CA ARG A 193 -30.51 -13.14 13.96
C ARG A 193 -30.03 -14.54 14.32
N VAL A 194 -28.73 -14.76 14.50
CA VAL A 194 -28.17 -16.06 14.94
C VAL A 194 -28.63 -16.41 16.35
N GLN A 195 -28.64 -15.43 17.26
CA GLN A 195 -29.09 -15.63 18.65
C GLN A 195 -30.58 -15.97 18.72
N LEU A 196 -31.43 -15.25 17.99
CA LEU A 196 -32.87 -15.51 17.95
C LEU A 196 -33.20 -16.92 17.42
N ARG A 197 -32.34 -17.51 16.58
CA ARG A 197 -32.50 -18.89 16.08
C ARG A 197 -32.05 -19.96 17.06
N ARG A 198 -31.14 -19.64 18.00
CA ARG A 198 -30.69 -20.57 19.04
C ARG A 198 -31.63 -20.46 20.25
N LYS A 199 -32.66 -21.30 20.32
CA LYS A 199 -33.53 -21.39 21.50
C LYS A 199 -32.69 -21.71 22.75
N GLY A 200 -32.44 -20.71 23.60
CA GLY A 200 -31.95 -20.89 24.98
C GLY A 200 -30.43 -20.89 25.23
N GLY A 201 -29.59 -20.42 24.30
CA GLY A 201 -28.14 -20.35 24.51
C GLY A 201 -27.65 -18.98 24.98
N ARG A 202 -26.82 -18.93 26.05
CA ARG A 202 -26.09 -17.71 26.48
C ARG A 202 -25.28 -17.12 25.32
N ALA A 203 -25.23 -15.78 25.24
CA ALA A 203 -24.34 -15.06 24.31
C ALA A 203 -22.91 -15.59 24.46
N ARG A 204 -22.25 -15.89 23.33
CA ARG A 204 -20.89 -16.43 23.36
C ARG A 204 -19.91 -15.34 23.85
N GLN A 205 -18.91 -15.72 24.65
CA GLN A 205 -17.96 -14.77 25.26
C GLN A 205 -17.04 -14.04 24.28
N ASP A 206 -16.66 -14.64 23.15
CA ASP A 206 -15.92 -13.86 22.14
C ASP A 206 -16.92 -13.06 21.29
N GLY A 207 -16.74 -11.73 21.27
CA GLY A 207 -17.64 -10.81 20.62
C GLY A 207 -17.80 -11.08 19.11
N VAL A 208 -18.95 -10.77 18.56
CA VAL A 208 -19.24 -11.03 17.14
C VAL A 208 -18.65 -9.96 16.24
N VAL A 209 -18.38 -8.79 16.81
CA VAL A 209 -17.47 -7.80 16.23
C VAL A 209 -16.01 -8.31 16.20
N SER A 210 -15.67 -9.38 16.93
CA SER A 210 -14.30 -9.94 17.04
C SER A 210 -14.05 -11.31 16.38
N ARG A 211 -15.00 -11.91 15.63
CA ARG A 211 -14.94 -13.35 15.26
C ARG A 211 -14.80 -13.70 13.77
N PRO A 212 -14.45 -12.76 12.88
CA PRO A 212 -13.07 -12.78 12.40
C PRO A 212 -12.55 -11.35 12.17
N PHE A 213 -11.52 -10.95 12.91
CA PHE A 213 -10.62 -9.88 12.49
C PHE A 213 -9.19 -10.42 12.53
N PRO A 214 -8.86 -11.21 11.51
CA PRO A 214 -7.72 -10.88 10.67
C PRO A 214 -8.19 -10.78 9.22
N GLN A 215 -7.52 -9.96 8.41
CA GLN A 215 -7.73 -9.83 6.95
C GLN A 215 -8.85 -8.88 6.49
N LEU A 216 -8.85 -7.65 6.99
CA LEU A 216 -9.02 -6.41 6.20
C LEU A 216 -9.48 -5.29 7.16
N GLY A 217 -8.53 -4.76 7.95
CA GLY A 217 -8.64 -3.42 8.53
C GLY A 217 -8.48 -2.32 7.48
N ILE A 218 -8.94 -2.57 6.24
CA ILE A 218 -8.76 -1.68 5.09
C ILE A 218 -10.08 -0.95 4.86
N ASP A 219 -10.06 0.37 4.98
CA ASP A 219 -11.10 1.21 4.40
C ASP A 219 -10.97 1.20 2.87
N VAL A 220 -11.63 0.23 2.24
CA VAL A 220 -11.69 0.11 0.77
C VAL A 220 -12.73 1.06 0.17
N SER A 221 -13.37 1.94 0.94
CA SER A 221 -14.40 2.86 0.41
C SER A 221 -13.82 3.87 -0.58
N MET A 222 -12.57 4.31 -0.42
CA MET A 222 -11.85 5.14 -1.38
C MET A 222 -11.66 4.41 -2.72
N LEU A 223 -11.24 3.14 -2.66
CA LEU A 223 -11.03 2.29 -3.83
C LEU A 223 -12.37 1.90 -4.48
N SER A 224 -13.37 1.57 -3.68
CA SER A 224 -14.75 1.29 -4.10
C SER A 224 -15.41 2.52 -4.73
N ARG A 225 -15.20 3.74 -4.21
CA ARG A 225 -15.65 5.00 -4.81
C ARG A 225 -14.93 5.28 -6.14
N ALA A 226 -13.61 5.09 -6.18
CA ALA A 226 -12.83 5.18 -7.42
C ALA A 226 -13.32 4.16 -8.47
N TRP A 227 -13.68 2.95 -8.06
CA TRP A 227 -14.28 1.90 -8.90
C TRP A 227 -15.74 2.14 -9.27
N SER A 228 -16.55 2.76 -8.40
CA SER A 228 -17.97 3.02 -8.66
C SER A 228 -18.15 4.07 -9.75
N VAL A 229 -17.22 5.03 -9.83
CA VAL A 229 -17.10 6.00 -10.92
C VAL A 229 -16.68 5.34 -12.25
N GLU A 230 -16.04 4.16 -12.19
CA GLU A 230 -15.65 3.33 -13.34
C GLU A 230 -16.85 2.56 -13.91
N MET A 231 -17.59 1.87 -13.03
CA MET A 231 -18.71 1.00 -13.44
C MET A 231 -19.91 1.79 -13.98
N THR A 232 -20.08 3.04 -13.55
CA THR A 232 -21.11 3.94 -14.10
C THR A 232 -20.78 4.45 -15.50
N LYS A 233 -19.53 4.33 -15.98
CA LYS A 233 -19.14 4.67 -17.36
C LYS A 233 -19.14 3.48 -18.33
N GLY A 234 -19.14 2.25 -17.83
CA GLY A 234 -19.17 1.03 -18.66
C GLY A 234 -20.55 0.66 -19.24
N ALA A 235 -21.62 1.37 -18.86
CA ALA A 235 -22.98 1.08 -19.33
C ALA A 235 -23.34 1.75 -20.68
N GLY A 236 -22.43 2.50 -21.30
CA GLY A 236 -22.67 3.11 -22.60
C GLY A 236 -21.39 3.54 -23.32
N GLY A 237 -20.94 2.71 -24.27
CA GLY A 237 -19.96 3.09 -25.28
C GLY A 237 -18.57 2.48 -25.10
N SER A 238 -18.09 1.86 -26.18
CA SER A 238 -16.74 1.32 -26.37
C SER A 238 -15.67 2.42 -26.44
N ALA A 239 -15.38 3.07 -25.32
CA ALA A 239 -14.24 3.98 -25.19
C ALA A 239 -13.20 3.35 -24.26
N GLY A 240 -11.99 3.19 -24.77
CA GLY A 240 -10.84 2.57 -24.11
C GLY A 240 -10.62 3.06 -22.69
N THR A 241 -10.65 2.12 -21.75
CA THR A 241 -10.26 2.36 -20.37
C THR A 241 -8.74 2.27 -20.29
N ALA A 242 -8.07 3.42 -20.14
CA ALA A 242 -6.64 3.48 -19.88
C ALA A 242 -6.26 2.53 -18.72
N PRO A 243 -5.16 1.75 -18.83
CA PRO A 243 -4.77 0.77 -17.83
C PRO A 243 -4.52 1.42 -16.45
N LYS A 244 -4.98 0.78 -15.37
CA LYS A 244 -4.87 1.26 -13.97
C LYS A 244 -4.13 0.24 -13.10
N PRO A 245 -2.79 0.15 -13.18
CA PRO A 245 -2.04 -0.99 -12.67
C PRO A 245 -2.01 -1.05 -11.15
N PHE A 246 -1.85 0.09 -10.47
CA PHE A 246 -1.81 0.12 -9.00
C PHE A 246 -3.17 -0.31 -8.43
N LEU A 247 -4.26 0.31 -8.87
CA LEU A 247 -5.61 -0.09 -8.45
C LEU A 247 -5.95 -1.53 -8.86
N GLY A 248 -5.55 -1.98 -10.07
CA GLY A 248 -5.74 -3.36 -10.51
C GLY A 248 -4.99 -4.39 -9.65
N THR A 249 -3.77 -4.07 -9.22
CA THR A 249 -2.99 -4.86 -8.26
C THR A 249 -3.71 -4.94 -6.91
N VAL A 250 -4.18 -3.81 -6.38
CA VAL A 250 -4.96 -3.78 -5.13
C VAL A 250 -6.27 -4.57 -5.24
N LYS A 251 -6.95 -4.55 -6.40
CA LYS A 251 -8.17 -5.35 -6.64
C LYS A 251 -7.93 -6.85 -6.46
N ARG A 252 -6.86 -7.36 -7.07
CA ARG A 252 -6.48 -8.78 -6.98
C ARG A 252 -6.13 -9.15 -5.54
N MET A 253 -5.40 -8.29 -4.84
CA MET A 253 -5.09 -8.47 -3.41
C MET A 253 -6.34 -8.63 -2.54
N MET A 254 -7.45 -7.97 -2.88
CA MET A 254 -8.71 -8.06 -2.11
C MET A 254 -9.58 -9.26 -2.49
N GLY A 255 -9.34 -9.91 -3.64
CA GLY A 255 -10.20 -10.98 -4.17
C GLY A 255 -9.85 -12.38 -3.67
N GLU A 256 -8.66 -12.59 -3.12
CA GLU A 256 -8.09 -13.91 -2.86
C GLU A 256 -7.47 -14.01 -1.47
N SER A 257 -7.96 -14.97 -0.71
CA SER A 257 -7.72 -15.16 0.73
C SER A 257 -6.55 -16.11 1.06
N ALA A 258 -5.70 -16.46 0.10
CA ALA A 258 -4.65 -17.45 0.31
C ALA A 258 -3.33 -17.00 -0.33
N TYR A 259 -2.56 -16.20 0.40
CA TYR A 259 -1.19 -15.90 0.00
C TYR A 259 -0.25 -16.17 1.18
N GLU A 260 0.77 -16.99 0.91
CA GLU A 260 1.86 -17.30 1.84
C GLU A 260 2.50 -15.98 2.28
N THR A 261 2.81 -15.82 3.57
CA THR A 261 3.45 -14.63 4.14
C THR A 261 4.94 -14.83 4.43
N GLU A 262 5.48 -16.00 4.08
CA GLU A 262 6.80 -16.47 4.47
C GLU A 262 7.81 -16.28 3.34
N ALA A 263 9.04 -15.86 3.63
CA ALA A 263 10.14 -15.91 2.67
C ALA A 263 10.50 -17.36 2.31
N ARG A 264 10.13 -18.31 3.18
CA ARG A 264 10.27 -19.74 2.95
C ARG A 264 9.76 -20.16 1.58
N GLY A 265 10.56 -20.95 0.85
CA GLY A 265 10.22 -21.42 -0.50
C GLY A 265 10.48 -20.42 -1.62
N THR A 266 11.03 -19.24 -1.33
CA THR A 266 11.58 -18.36 -2.37
C THR A 266 13.00 -18.79 -2.77
N PRO A 267 13.44 -18.55 -4.02
CA PRO A 267 14.80 -18.88 -4.46
C PRO A 267 15.90 -18.25 -3.59
N ALA A 268 15.73 -17.00 -3.15
CA ALA A 268 16.64 -16.34 -2.21
C ALA A 268 16.73 -17.07 -0.88
N TRP A 269 15.60 -17.56 -0.35
CA TRP A 269 15.56 -18.33 0.90
C TRP A 269 16.26 -19.68 0.75
N GLU A 270 16.01 -20.40 -0.35
CA GLU A 270 16.66 -21.68 -0.65
C GLU A 270 18.18 -21.52 -0.77
N ALA A 271 18.63 -20.44 -1.41
CA ALA A 271 20.05 -20.12 -1.52
C ALA A 271 20.69 -19.88 -0.15
N LEU A 272 20.02 -19.20 0.79
CA LEU A 272 20.54 -19.04 2.15
C LEU A 272 20.47 -20.32 2.97
N ALA A 273 19.40 -21.11 2.81
CA ALA A 273 19.21 -22.37 3.53
C ALA A 273 20.33 -23.38 3.22
N ALA A 274 20.88 -23.35 2.00
CA ALA A 274 22.04 -24.15 1.62
C ALA A 274 23.31 -23.86 2.46
N HIS A 275 23.38 -22.69 3.11
CA HIS A 275 24.53 -22.23 3.91
C HIS A 275 24.25 -22.18 5.41
N GLY A 276 23.06 -22.60 5.85
CA GLY A 276 22.72 -22.74 7.27
C GLY A 276 21.36 -22.16 7.62
N ASP A 277 20.67 -22.83 8.54
CA ASP A 277 19.32 -22.47 8.98
C ASP A 277 19.26 -21.04 9.53
N ASP A 278 20.29 -20.59 10.26
CA ASP A 278 20.37 -19.23 10.84
C ASP A 278 20.21 -18.12 9.79
N LEU A 279 20.80 -18.27 8.59
CA LEU A 279 20.68 -17.29 7.51
C LEU A 279 19.27 -17.27 6.93
N SER A 280 18.71 -18.46 6.67
CA SER A 280 17.36 -18.62 6.11
C SER A 280 16.26 -18.17 7.09
N ASP A 281 16.43 -18.45 8.38
CA ASP A 281 15.57 -17.98 9.46
C ASP A 281 15.74 -16.47 9.68
N GLY A 282 16.96 -15.95 9.52
CA GLY A 282 17.24 -14.52 9.48
C GLY A 282 16.46 -13.82 8.37
N LEU A 283 16.41 -14.40 7.17
CA LEU A 283 15.65 -13.86 6.05
C LEU A 283 14.14 -13.89 6.32
N GLU A 284 13.63 -14.97 6.92
CA GLU A 284 12.24 -15.06 7.36
C GLU A 284 11.91 -13.99 8.42
N ARG A 285 12.81 -13.75 9.38
CA ARG A 285 12.67 -12.69 10.38
C ARG A 285 12.70 -11.30 9.74
N ALA A 286 13.59 -11.04 8.77
CA ALA A 286 13.63 -9.79 8.03
C ALA A 286 12.35 -9.57 7.21
N ASN A 287 11.87 -10.61 6.53
CA ASN A 287 10.60 -10.59 5.79
C ASN A 287 9.41 -10.32 6.72
N ARG A 288 9.37 -10.97 7.90
CA ARG A 288 8.36 -10.68 8.91
C ARG A 288 8.48 -9.28 9.48
N ALA A 289 9.69 -8.74 9.63
CA ALA A 289 9.89 -7.35 10.07
C ALA A 289 9.39 -6.36 9.02
N LEU A 290 9.62 -6.63 7.72
CA LEU A 290 9.05 -5.88 6.60
C LEU A 290 7.50 -5.85 6.68
N LEU A 291 6.88 -6.99 7.00
CA LEU A 291 5.43 -7.15 7.17
C LEU A 291 4.86 -6.55 8.47
N GLY A 292 5.57 -6.73 9.59
CA GLY A 292 5.07 -6.55 10.95
C GLY A 292 5.04 -5.11 11.45
N THR A 293 5.59 -4.16 10.69
CA THR A 293 5.67 -2.76 11.14
C THR A 293 4.50 -1.90 10.66
N LEU A 294 3.48 -2.52 10.05
CA LEU A 294 2.34 -1.81 9.44
C LEU A 294 1.01 -2.10 10.13
N SER A 295 1.02 -2.02 11.46
CA SER A 295 -0.19 -1.75 12.23
C SER A 295 -0.60 -0.28 12.07
N ASN A 296 -0.95 0.16 10.86
CA ASN A 296 -1.49 1.49 10.58
C ASN A 296 -2.51 1.44 9.43
N GLN A 297 -3.31 2.52 9.31
CA GLN A 297 -4.55 2.70 8.56
C GLN A 297 -4.54 2.33 7.04
N PHE A 298 -3.41 1.89 6.46
CA PHE A 298 -3.28 1.52 5.04
C PHE A 298 -2.52 0.18 4.82
N PRO A 299 -3.11 -0.97 5.19
CA PRO A 299 -2.45 -2.29 5.11
C PRO A 299 -2.00 -2.74 3.71
N PHE A 300 -2.57 -2.17 2.65
CA PHE A 300 -2.16 -2.49 1.28
C PHE A 300 -0.79 -1.91 0.91
N VAL A 301 -0.30 -0.87 1.59
CA VAL A 301 1.06 -0.34 1.37
C VAL A 301 2.10 -1.41 1.70
N SER A 302 1.92 -2.07 2.84
CA SER A 302 2.72 -3.23 3.28
C SER A 302 2.68 -4.35 2.27
N GLU A 303 1.48 -4.68 1.83
CA GLU A 303 1.25 -5.81 0.92
C GLU A 303 1.82 -5.52 -0.47
N VAL A 304 1.70 -4.29 -0.97
CA VAL A 304 2.31 -3.86 -2.23
C VAL A 304 3.83 -3.94 -2.15
N ILE A 305 4.45 -3.37 -1.11
CA ILE A 305 5.91 -3.45 -0.92
C ILE A 305 6.35 -4.91 -0.80
N HIS A 306 5.67 -5.70 0.03
CA HIS A 306 5.98 -7.11 0.25
C HIS A 306 5.83 -7.94 -1.02
N ARG A 307 4.79 -7.71 -1.84
CA ARG A 307 4.64 -8.38 -3.13
C ARG A 307 5.71 -7.99 -4.12
N THR A 308 6.08 -6.71 -4.19
CA THR A 308 7.21 -6.26 -5.01
C THR A 308 8.49 -6.99 -4.58
N VAL A 309 8.75 -7.08 -3.28
CA VAL A 309 9.92 -7.76 -2.72
C VAL A 309 9.91 -9.29 -2.93
N ARG A 310 8.74 -9.94 -2.90
CA ARG A 310 8.64 -11.40 -3.06
C ARG A 310 8.37 -11.87 -4.47
N LYS A 311 8.13 -10.94 -5.41
CA LYS A 311 7.95 -11.30 -6.81
C LYS A 311 9.21 -12.03 -7.28
N HIS A 312 9.03 -13.10 -8.05
CA HIS A 312 10.12 -13.82 -8.71
C HIS A 312 11.13 -14.49 -7.76
N LEU A 313 12.23 -13.80 -7.43
CA LEU A 313 13.40 -14.37 -6.76
C LEU A 313 13.30 -14.36 -5.22
N GLY A 314 12.37 -13.58 -4.66
CA GLY A 314 12.30 -13.32 -3.23
C GLY A 314 13.20 -12.17 -2.78
N PRO A 315 13.36 -11.96 -1.45
CA PRO A 315 14.07 -10.82 -0.87
C PRO A 315 15.59 -10.93 -1.04
N MET A 316 16.06 -10.73 -2.27
CA MET A 316 17.46 -10.85 -2.70
C MET A 316 18.39 -9.82 -2.04
N TYR A 317 17.94 -8.58 -1.86
CA TYR A 317 18.75 -7.52 -1.27
C TYR A 317 18.94 -7.74 0.24
N ALA A 318 17.91 -8.18 0.95
CA ALA A 318 18.03 -8.63 2.34
C ALA A 318 18.95 -9.85 2.42
N ALA A 319 18.81 -10.82 1.52
CA ALA A 319 19.68 -11.99 1.50
C ALA A 319 21.16 -11.61 1.34
N ILE A 320 21.49 -10.64 0.48
CA ILE A 320 22.85 -10.09 0.34
C ILE A 320 23.35 -9.45 1.64
N VAL A 321 22.51 -8.64 2.31
CA VAL A 321 22.87 -8.05 3.61
C VAL A 321 23.19 -9.13 4.63
N LEU A 322 22.32 -10.14 4.75
CA LEU A 322 22.45 -11.21 5.73
C LEU A 322 23.62 -12.15 5.43
N ALA A 323 23.91 -12.41 4.15
CA ALA A 323 25.08 -13.18 3.70
C ALA A 323 26.40 -12.59 4.21
N ILE A 324 26.53 -11.26 4.15
CA ILE A 324 27.74 -10.56 4.62
C ILE A 324 27.72 -10.37 6.14
N ALA A 325 26.55 -10.00 6.70
CA ALA A 325 26.41 -9.74 8.13
C ALA A 325 26.59 -11.01 8.98
N GLY A 326 26.16 -12.17 8.46
CA GLY A 326 26.28 -13.48 9.09
C GLY A 326 27.56 -14.25 8.74
N ALA A 327 28.44 -13.66 7.92
CA ALA A 327 29.72 -14.27 7.54
C ALA A 327 30.53 -14.68 8.77
N ASP A 328 31.28 -15.77 8.65
CA ASP A 328 32.06 -16.39 9.74
C ASP A 328 31.21 -16.87 10.94
N GLY A 329 29.91 -17.13 10.73
CA GLY A 329 28.99 -17.56 11.79
C GLY A 329 28.60 -16.43 12.74
N ALA A 330 28.67 -15.18 12.29
CA ALA A 330 28.30 -14.03 13.09
C ALA A 330 26.77 -14.00 13.33
N PRO A 331 26.30 -13.66 14.54
CA PRO A 331 24.88 -13.68 14.86
C PRO A 331 24.13 -12.57 14.12
N LEU A 332 22.97 -12.92 13.56
CA LEU A 332 22.05 -11.98 12.91
C LEU A 332 21.20 -11.23 13.95
N THR A 333 21.70 -10.05 14.32
CA THR A 333 21.07 -9.12 15.28
C THR A 333 19.97 -8.28 14.63
N ASP A 334 19.14 -7.60 15.44
CA ASP A 334 18.07 -6.72 14.92
C ASP A 334 18.57 -5.64 13.95
N PRO A 335 19.75 -4.99 14.15
CA PRO A 335 20.34 -4.11 13.14
C PRO A 335 20.59 -4.77 11.77
N ALA A 336 20.93 -6.06 11.74
CA ALA A 336 21.11 -6.79 10.48
C ALA A 336 19.77 -7.02 9.76
N LEU A 337 18.71 -7.30 10.52
CA LEU A 337 17.35 -7.43 9.97
C LEU A 337 16.83 -6.08 9.47
N ASP A 338 17.00 -5.01 10.25
CA ASP A 338 16.62 -3.64 9.86
C ASP A 338 17.37 -3.19 8.60
N ALA A 339 18.65 -3.54 8.48
CA ALA A 339 19.45 -3.28 7.28
C ALA A 339 18.94 -4.06 6.06
N GLY A 340 18.59 -5.34 6.22
CA GLY A 340 17.98 -6.13 5.15
C GLY A 340 16.66 -5.53 4.67
N VAL A 341 15.80 -5.13 5.60
CA VAL A 341 14.56 -4.40 5.31
C VAL A 341 14.83 -3.08 4.58
N ALA A 342 15.86 -2.33 4.96
CA ALA A 342 16.23 -1.09 4.30
C ALA A 342 16.66 -1.33 2.85
N ALA A 343 17.47 -2.36 2.61
CA ALA A 343 17.94 -2.74 1.28
C ALA A 343 16.77 -3.11 0.36
N GLU A 344 15.85 -3.95 0.84
CA GLU A 344 14.62 -4.31 0.11
C GLU A 344 13.73 -3.10 -0.19
N SER A 345 13.57 -2.22 0.80
CA SER A 345 12.75 -1.02 0.63
C SER A 345 13.31 -0.09 -0.45
N VAL A 346 14.65 0.03 -0.55
CA VAL A 346 15.32 0.79 -1.61
C VAL A 346 15.19 0.10 -2.97
N GLY A 347 15.41 -1.22 -3.01
CA GLY A 347 15.27 -2.01 -4.24
C GLY A 347 13.87 -1.95 -4.85
N ALA A 348 12.84 -1.83 -4.02
CA ALA A 348 11.46 -1.70 -4.48
C ALA A 348 11.10 -0.31 -5.05
N LEU A 349 11.86 0.76 -4.73
CA LEU A 349 11.48 2.13 -5.11
C LEU A 349 11.30 2.36 -6.61
N PRO A 350 12.22 1.93 -7.50
CA PRO A 350 12.06 2.15 -8.93
C PRO A 350 10.78 1.50 -9.46
N GLU A 351 10.48 0.27 -9.03
CA GLU A 351 9.27 -0.44 -9.45
C GLU A 351 8.00 0.28 -8.97
N LEU A 352 7.93 0.64 -7.69
CA LEU A 352 6.79 1.37 -7.11
C LEU A 352 6.52 2.69 -7.85
N LEU A 353 7.57 3.43 -8.19
CA LEU A 353 7.46 4.67 -8.95
C LEU A 353 7.04 4.41 -10.41
N THR A 354 7.47 3.31 -11.02
CA THR A 354 7.04 2.96 -12.39
C THR A 354 5.56 2.55 -12.47
N MET A 355 4.92 2.17 -11.35
CA MET A 355 3.49 1.88 -11.28
C MET A 355 2.60 3.11 -11.53
N MET A 356 3.18 4.31 -11.58
CA MET A 356 2.52 5.53 -12.04
C MET A 356 2.28 5.46 -13.55
N ILE A 357 1.01 5.52 -13.96
CA ILE A 357 0.60 5.65 -15.38
C ILE A 357 0.24 7.11 -15.68
N ASP A 358 0.64 7.53 -16.88
CA ASP A 358 0.41 8.77 -17.63
C ASP A 358 -0.39 9.94 -17.00
N ARG A 359 0.00 11.17 -17.36
CA ARG A 359 -0.43 12.45 -16.75
C ARG A 359 -1.85 12.90 -17.15
N THR A 360 -2.65 12.03 -17.77
CA THR A 360 -3.99 12.36 -18.27
C THR A 360 -4.96 12.59 -17.09
N PRO A 361 -5.73 13.70 -17.05
CA PRO A 361 -6.31 14.21 -15.81
C PRO A 361 -7.67 13.59 -15.47
N THR A 362 -7.78 12.25 -15.45
CA THR A 362 -8.98 11.63 -14.85
C THR A 362 -8.82 11.53 -13.34
N LYS A 363 -9.92 11.67 -12.59
CA LYS A 363 -9.91 11.60 -11.12
C LYS A 363 -9.35 10.25 -10.61
N ALA A 364 -9.65 9.15 -11.30
CA ALA A 364 -9.15 7.82 -10.95
C ALA A 364 -7.63 7.67 -11.18
N LEU A 365 -7.08 8.25 -12.25
CA LEU A 365 -5.63 8.25 -12.51
C LEU A 365 -4.87 9.10 -11.47
N LYS A 366 -5.42 10.25 -11.06
CA LYS A 366 -4.83 11.07 -9.98
C LYS A 366 -4.71 10.30 -8.67
N VAL A 367 -5.76 9.55 -8.29
CA VAL A 367 -5.77 8.71 -7.09
C VAL A 367 -4.78 7.54 -7.22
N ASN A 368 -4.76 6.88 -8.38
CA ASN A 368 -3.82 5.79 -8.68
C ASN A 368 -2.36 6.24 -8.50
N ASN A 369 -2.00 7.41 -9.03
CA ASN A 369 -0.63 7.94 -8.94
C ASN A 369 -0.29 8.41 -7.53
N ALA A 370 -1.23 9.02 -6.80
CA ALA A 370 -1.02 9.44 -5.42
C ALA A 370 -0.68 8.25 -4.50
N PHE A 371 -1.36 7.10 -4.65
CA PHE A 371 -1.06 5.93 -3.84
C PHE A 371 0.31 5.31 -4.15
N ALA A 372 0.71 5.27 -5.43
CA ALA A 372 2.04 4.79 -5.83
C ALA A 372 3.15 5.66 -5.20
N ILE A 373 3.02 6.99 -5.27
CA ILE A 373 3.97 7.94 -4.68
C ILE A 373 4.06 7.74 -3.16
N LEU A 374 2.93 7.73 -2.46
CA LEU A 374 2.93 7.59 -0.99
C LEU A 374 3.48 6.23 -0.52
N THR A 375 3.29 5.17 -1.31
CA THR A 375 3.88 3.85 -1.04
C THR A 375 5.41 3.90 -1.17
N ALA A 376 5.92 4.56 -2.22
CA ALA A 376 7.35 4.75 -2.42
C ALA A 376 7.98 5.65 -1.34
N ASP A 377 7.34 6.77 -1.01
CA ASP A 377 7.79 7.69 0.06
C ASP A 377 7.87 6.97 1.41
N PHE A 378 6.89 6.10 1.70
CA PHE A 378 6.91 5.29 2.92
C PHE A 378 8.07 4.30 2.95
N ALA A 379 8.32 3.58 1.85
CA ALA A 379 9.46 2.66 1.74
C ALA A 379 10.80 3.39 1.92
N ALA A 380 10.95 4.56 1.31
CA ALA A 380 12.15 5.40 1.45
C ALA A 380 12.34 5.90 2.89
N ALA A 381 11.28 6.40 3.54
CA ALA A 381 11.33 6.87 4.93
C ALA A 381 11.71 5.74 5.91
N ARG A 382 11.27 4.52 5.63
CA ARG A 382 11.63 3.32 6.41
C ARG A 382 13.10 2.95 6.24
N ALA A 383 13.60 2.90 5.01
CA ALA A 383 15.02 2.68 4.74
C ALA A 383 15.90 3.76 5.37
N LEU A 384 15.49 5.02 5.31
CA LEU A 384 16.17 6.13 5.99
C LEU A 384 16.21 5.93 7.51
N SER A 385 15.09 5.54 8.11
CA SER A 385 15.01 5.31 9.56
C SER A 385 15.90 4.15 10.01
N ALA A 386 16.00 3.09 9.21
CA ALA A 386 16.88 1.94 9.48
C ALA A 386 18.35 2.32 9.33
N THR A 387 18.73 2.98 8.24
CA THR A 387 20.12 3.42 8.00
C THR A 387 20.59 4.49 8.98
N ALA A 388 19.71 5.37 9.45
CA ALA A 388 20.03 6.36 10.47
C ALA A 388 20.55 5.74 11.77
N LYS A 389 20.09 4.52 12.12
CA LYS A 389 20.61 3.77 13.28
C LYS A 389 22.02 3.23 13.08
N LEU A 390 22.46 3.05 11.83
CA LEU A 390 23.78 2.50 11.47
C LEU A 390 24.85 3.58 11.35
N GLY A 391 24.46 4.84 11.09
CA GLY A 391 25.36 5.99 11.06
C GLY A 391 25.19 6.87 9.82
N ALA A 392 25.88 8.02 9.83
CA ALA A 392 25.79 9.03 8.78
C ALA A 392 26.32 8.55 7.41
N ASP A 393 27.30 7.65 7.40
CA ASP A 393 27.81 7.02 6.20
C ASP A 393 26.78 6.07 5.56
N ALA A 394 26.05 5.29 6.37
CA ALA A 394 24.95 4.46 5.90
C ALA A 394 23.78 5.29 5.34
N VAL A 395 23.46 6.43 5.96
CA VAL A 395 22.47 7.39 5.43
C VAL A 395 22.94 8.01 4.11
N SER A 396 24.24 8.30 3.99
CA SER A 396 24.82 8.81 2.75
C SER A 396 24.75 7.78 1.62
N ALA A 397 25.04 6.51 1.92
CA ALA A 397 24.88 5.41 0.97
C ALA A 397 23.42 5.22 0.55
N PHE A 398 22.47 5.32 1.48
CA PHE A 398 21.03 5.31 1.19
C PHE A 398 20.64 6.45 0.23
N ALA A 399 21.10 7.67 0.51
CA ALA A 399 20.80 8.83 -0.33
C ALA A 399 21.36 8.67 -1.75
N LEU A 400 22.58 8.14 -1.87
CA LEU A 400 23.21 7.88 -3.17
C LEU A 400 22.48 6.77 -3.94
N ALA A 401 22.11 5.67 -3.28
CA ALA A 401 21.35 4.59 -3.90
C ALA A 401 19.97 5.07 -4.38
N CYS A 402 19.27 5.89 -3.59
CA CYS A 402 18.02 6.53 -4.01
C CYS A 402 18.23 7.47 -5.19
N GLN A 403 19.29 8.27 -5.20
CA GLN A 403 19.60 9.18 -6.30
C GLN A 403 19.85 8.40 -7.60
N GLN A 404 20.67 7.36 -7.53
CA GLN A 404 20.96 6.50 -8.69
C GLN A 404 19.70 5.78 -9.15
N GLY A 405 18.94 5.17 -8.24
CA GLY A 405 17.67 4.50 -8.57
C GLY A 405 16.66 5.44 -9.25
N CYS A 406 16.53 6.67 -8.76
CA CYS A 406 15.71 7.69 -9.40
C CYS A 406 16.24 8.10 -10.78
N GLN A 407 17.56 8.26 -10.95
CA GLN A 407 18.16 8.58 -12.25
C GLN A 407 17.91 7.46 -13.27
N GLY A 408 18.13 6.20 -12.89
CA GLY A 408 17.85 5.04 -13.74
C GLY A 408 16.36 4.94 -14.10
N GLY A 409 15.48 5.12 -13.12
CA GLY A 409 14.04 5.17 -13.35
C GLY A 409 13.59 6.33 -14.26
N MET A 410 14.26 7.49 -14.18
CA MET A 410 14.02 8.61 -15.11
C MET A 410 14.46 8.26 -16.53
N ARG A 411 15.58 7.54 -16.71
CA ARG A 411 16.00 7.05 -18.04
C ARG A 411 15.02 6.04 -18.61
N ASP A 412 14.58 5.07 -17.82
CA ASP A 412 13.54 4.13 -18.22
C ASP A 412 12.24 4.85 -18.59
N SER A 413 11.85 5.85 -17.80
CA SER A 413 10.67 6.67 -18.11
C SER A 413 10.82 7.49 -19.38
N ALA A 414 12.00 8.03 -19.66
CA ALA A 414 12.28 8.81 -20.87
C ALA A 414 12.32 7.93 -22.13
N ALA A 415 12.70 6.66 -21.98
CA ALA A 415 12.74 5.67 -23.05
C ALA A 415 11.40 4.90 -23.23
N ARG A 416 10.32 5.31 -22.55
CA ARG A 416 9.02 4.66 -22.71
C ARG A 416 8.55 4.76 -24.16
N PHE A 417 8.11 3.63 -24.69
CA PHE A 417 7.65 3.42 -26.06
C PHE A 417 8.72 3.64 -27.15
N ALA A 418 10.00 3.82 -26.76
CA ALA A 418 11.12 4.03 -27.67
C ALA A 418 11.63 2.68 -28.21
N ALA A 419 11.16 2.28 -29.39
CA ALA A 419 11.57 1.03 -30.03
C ALA A 419 13.03 1.05 -30.53
N ASP A 420 13.65 2.23 -30.55
CA ASP A 420 15.04 2.49 -30.89
C ASP A 420 15.97 2.54 -29.67
N ARG A 421 15.46 2.23 -28.46
CA ARG A 421 16.28 2.12 -27.24
C ARG A 421 17.42 1.13 -27.45
N SER A 422 18.64 1.54 -27.14
CA SER A 422 19.82 0.67 -27.26
C SER A 422 19.95 -0.29 -26.07
N VAL A 423 20.64 -1.41 -26.30
CA VAL A 423 21.04 -2.34 -25.22
C VAL A 423 21.90 -1.63 -24.18
N ASP A 424 22.78 -0.71 -24.59
CA ASP A 424 23.63 0.05 -23.67
C ASP A 424 22.82 0.97 -22.76
N ASP A 425 21.77 1.62 -23.29
CA ASP A 425 20.85 2.43 -22.49
C ASP A 425 20.04 1.57 -21.50
N TRP A 426 19.71 0.33 -21.87
CA TRP A 426 19.11 -0.64 -20.95
C TRP A 426 20.09 -1.03 -19.83
N VAL A 427 21.33 -1.39 -20.18
CA VAL A 427 22.37 -1.75 -19.21
C VAL A 427 22.65 -0.59 -18.25
N HIS A 428 22.69 0.65 -18.76
CA HIS A 428 22.94 1.83 -17.93
C HIS A 428 21.80 2.07 -16.93
N ALA A 429 20.55 1.96 -17.37
CA ALA A 429 19.39 2.13 -16.47
C ALA A 429 19.36 1.02 -15.41
N ALA A 430 19.55 -0.24 -15.80
CA ALA A 430 19.57 -1.40 -14.90
C ALA A 430 20.70 -1.32 -13.85
N ARG A 431 21.86 -0.77 -14.22
CA ARG A 431 22.95 -0.48 -13.27
C ARG A 431 22.56 0.57 -12.22
N GLU A 432 21.88 1.62 -12.64
CA GLU A 432 21.43 2.70 -11.76
C GLU A 432 20.25 2.28 -10.89
N THR A 433 19.35 1.42 -11.36
CA THR A 433 18.20 0.92 -10.60
C THR A 433 18.56 -0.27 -9.71
N THR A 434 18.70 -1.45 -10.30
CA THR A 434 18.90 -2.71 -9.59
C THR A 434 20.34 -2.85 -9.09
N GLY A 435 21.34 -2.45 -9.89
CA GLY A 435 22.76 -2.53 -9.51
C GLY A 435 23.11 -1.65 -8.31
N SER A 436 22.54 -0.45 -8.21
CA SER A 436 22.76 0.44 -7.06
C SER A 436 22.11 -0.10 -5.78
N ALA A 437 20.98 -0.80 -5.88
CA ALA A 437 20.34 -1.48 -4.75
C ALA A 437 21.18 -2.68 -4.24
N VAL A 438 21.75 -3.48 -5.15
CA VAL A 438 22.70 -4.54 -4.79
C VAL A 438 23.93 -3.96 -4.11
N LYS A 439 24.50 -2.88 -4.68
CA LYS A 439 25.63 -2.15 -4.08
C LYS A 439 25.31 -1.67 -2.67
N PHE A 440 24.16 -1.05 -2.49
CA PHE A 440 23.69 -0.57 -1.19
C PHE A 440 23.55 -1.72 -0.17
N ALA A 441 22.97 -2.86 -0.58
CA ALA A 441 22.88 -4.06 0.26
C ALA A 441 24.27 -4.54 0.74
N ILE A 442 25.26 -4.58 -0.16
CA ILE A 442 26.64 -4.95 0.19
C ILE A 442 27.22 -3.97 1.20
N GLN A 443 27.04 -2.66 0.99
CA GLN A 443 27.53 -1.62 1.89
C GLN A 443 26.94 -1.73 3.30
N LEU A 444 25.63 -2.03 3.40
CA LEU A 444 25.00 -2.26 4.70
C LEU A 444 25.56 -3.51 5.40
N GLY A 445 25.76 -4.61 4.66
CA GLY A 445 26.40 -5.82 5.18
C GLY A 445 27.81 -5.55 5.71
N LEU A 446 28.63 -4.82 4.93
CA LEU A 446 29.99 -4.42 5.33
C LEU A 446 29.99 -3.53 6.57
N LYS A 447 29.07 -2.57 6.64
CA LYS A 447 28.91 -1.67 7.79
C LYS A 447 28.60 -2.44 9.07
N LEU A 448 27.73 -3.45 9.01
CA LEU A 448 27.41 -4.33 10.14
C LEU A 448 28.63 -5.15 10.62
N ARG A 449 29.60 -5.40 9.74
CA ARG A 449 30.89 -6.05 10.06
C ARG A 449 31.98 -5.03 10.43
N GLY A 450 31.63 -3.77 10.65
CA GLY A 450 32.56 -2.71 11.02
C GLY A 450 33.57 -2.34 9.92
N ARG A 451 33.25 -2.64 8.66
CA ARG A 451 34.07 -2.30 7.50
C ARG A 451 33.64 -0.95 6.91
N ASP A 452 34.54 -0.35 6.14
CA ASP A 452 34.23 0.82 5.33
C ASP A 452 33.24 0.45 4.20
N LEU A 453 32.46 1.43 3.76
CA LEU A 453 31.45 1.27 2.71
C LEU A 453 32.06 1.38 1.30
N THR A 454 33.35 1.66 1.19
CA THR A 454 34.09 1.62 -0.07
C THR A 454 34.23 0.18 -0.54
N LEU A 455 33.64 -0.13 -1.70
CA LEU A 455 33.69 -1.47 -2.27
C LEU A 455 35.03 -1.74 -2.97
N SER A 456 35.45 -3.00 -2.93
CA SER A 456 36.55 -3.49 -3.79
C SER A 456 36.13 -3.40 -5.27
N PRO A 457 37.08 -3.35 -6.23
CA PRO A 457 36.75 -3.45 -7.65
C PRO A 457 35.94 -4.72 -8.00
N SER A 458 36.20 -5.81 -7.28
CA SER A 458 35.46 -7.08 -7.42
C SER A 458 34.01 -6.94 -6.93
N LEU A 459 33.76 -6.32 -5.77
CA LEU A 459 32.41 -6.08 -5.25
C LEU A 459 31.61 -5.06 -6.08
N GLU A 460 32.26 -4.01 -6.60
CA GLU A 460 31.61 -3.07 -7.54
C GLU A 460 31.14 -3.80 -8.80
N ARG A 461 32.00 -4.68 -9.33
CA ARG A 461 31.66 -5.46 -10.52
C ARG A 461 30.62 -6.54 -10.20
N TYR A 462 30.72 -7.21 -9.06
CA TYR A 462 29.70 -8.12 -8.57
C TYR A 462 28.34 -7.43 -8.50
N ALA A 463 28.27 -6.25 -7.87
CA ALA A 463 27.01 -5.51 -7.73
C ALA A 463 26.37 -5.17 -9.07
N THR A 464 27.22 -4.81 -10.04
CA THR A 464 26.80 -4.56 -11.42
C THR A 464 26.25 -5.82 -12.09
N GLU A 465 27.00 -6.91 -12.10
CA GLU A 465 26.64 -8.13 -12.84
C GLU A 465 25.45 -8.86 -12.17
N ALA A 466 25.43 -8.94 -10.84
CA ALA A 466 24.30 -9.50 -10.09
C ALA A 466 23.03 -8.65 -10.26
N GLY A 467 23.15 -7.31 -10.24
CA GLY A 467 22.02 -6.42 -10.49
C GLY A 467 21.45 -6.58 -11.90
N LEU A 468 22.30 -6.73 -12.92
CA LEU A 468 21.85 -7.02 -14.29
C LEU A 468 21.15 -8.38 -14.39
N ALA A 469 21.68 -9.41 -13.73
CA ALA A 469 21.08 -10.74 -13.72
C ALA A 469 19.70 -10.76 -13.04
N ILE A 470 19.56 -10.12 -11.87
CA ILE A 470 18.29 -9.96 -11.16
C ILE A 470 17.27 -9.27 -12.06
N ARG A 471 17.62 -8.10 -12.62
CA ARG A 471 16.73 -7.33 -13.50
C ARG A 471 16.27 -8.14 -14.70
N LEU A 472 17.18 -8.88 -15.34
CA LEU A 472 16.85 -9.74 -16.48
C LEU A 472 15.88 -10.85 -16.12
N ALA A 473 16.12 -11.54 -15.00
CA ALA A 473 15.24 -12.62 -14.58
C ALA A 473 13.82 -12.12 -14.30
N GLU A 474 13.68 -10.97 -13.63
CA GLU A 474 12.37 -10.36 -13.36
C GLU A 474 11.65 -9.97 -14.66
N GLU A 475 12.34 -9.31 -15.60
CA GLU A 475 11.78 -8.90 -16.89
C GLU A 475 11.39 -10.10 -17.77
N ILE A 476 12.21 -11.16 -17.78
CA ILE A 476 11.91 -12.39 -18.53
C ILE A 476 10.70 -13.09 -17.94
N VAL A 477 10.59 -13.18 -16.62
CA VAL A 477 9.45 -13.85 -15.97
C VAL A 477 8.17 -13.05 -16.19
N ASP A 478 8.23 -11.72 -16.17
CA ASP A 478 7.07 -10.86 -16.49
C ASP A 478 6.52 -11.12 -17.92
N LEU A 479 7.39 -11.48 -18.87
CA LEU A 479 7.02 -11.67 -20.27
C LEU A 479 6.73 -13.14 -20.67
N ALA A 480 7.50 -14.09 -20.15
CA ALA A 480 7.60 -15.44 -20.71
C ALA A 480 6.93 -16.53 -19.85
N VAL A 481 6.65 -16.26 -18.58
CA VAL A 481 6.03 -17.26 -17.70
C VAL A 481 4.53 -16.99 -17.64
N ASP A 482 3.75 -17.90 -18.20
CA ASP A 482 2.30 -17.89 -18.05
C ASP A 482 1.98 -18.06 -16.56
N ASP A 483 1.20 -17.15 -16.00
CA ASP A 483 0.68 -17.24 -14.63
C ASP A 483 -0.74 -17.83 -14.68
N PRO A 484 -0.91 -19.16 -14.54
CA PRO A 484 -2.23 -19.81 -14.61
C PRO A 484 -3.18 -19.37 -13.47
N GLY A 485 -2.67 -18.64 -12.46
CA GLY A 485 -3.48 -18.00 -11.42
C GLY A 485 -4.02 -16.61 -11.78
N GLY A 486 -3.48 -15.95 -12.83
CA GLY A 486 -3.92 -14.61 -13.26
C GLY A 486 -3.43 -13.44 -12.39
N TYR A 487 -2.39 -13.66 -11.57
CA TYR A 487 -1.91 -12.74 -10.53
C TYR A 487 -0.89 -11.71 -11.04
N ALA A 488 -0.12 -12.04 -12.06
CA ALA A 488 0.62 -11.13 -12.92
C ALA A 488 0.01 -11.17 -14.32
N GLN A 489 -0.26 -9.98 -14.87
CA GLN A 489 -0.74 -9.88 -16.24
C GLN A 489 0.52 -9.97 -17.11
N THR A 490 0.72 -11.03 -17.90
CA THR A 490 1.94 -11.24 -18.71
C THR A 490 2.22 -10.06 -19.63
N GLY A 491 3.42 -9.49 -19.59
CA GLY A 491 3.80 -8.31 -20.38
C GLY A 491 3.32 -6.98 -19.78
N MET A 492 3.42 -6.79 -18.46
CA MET A 492 3.10 -5.51 -17.80
C MET A 492 4.07 -4.41 -18.23
N ASP A 493 5.35 -4.74 -18.37
CA ASP A 493 6.36 -3.79 -18.84
C ASP A 493 6.05 -3.31 -20.27
N LEU A 494 5.67 -4.24 -21.17
CA LEU A 494 5.20 -3.91 -22.52
C LEU A 494 4.02 -2.95 -22.51
N ARG A 495 3.01 -3.21 -21.66
CA ARG A 495 1.82 -2.35 -21.53
C ARG A 495 2.15 -0.96 -20.97
N ARG A 496 3.20 -0.82 -20.17
CA ARG A 496 3.68 0.48 -19.63
C ARG A 496 4.60 1.22 -20.61
N GLY A 497 4.94 0.59 -21.74
CA GLY A 497 5.90 1.12 -22.70
C GLY A 497 7.35 0.95 -22.26
N THR A 498 7.62 0.22 -21.18
CA THR A 498 8.98 -0.12 -20.79
C THR A 498 9.40 -1.35 -21.58
N TYR A 499 10.41 -1.20 -22.44
CA TYR A 499 10.86 -2.29 -23.29
C TYR A 499 12.02 -3.05 -22.61
N PRO A 500 11.77 -4.29 -22.13
CA PRO A 500 12.79 -5.11 -21.48
C PRO A 500 13.84 -5.59 -22.49
N LEU A 501 15.00 -6.06 -22.01
CA LEU A 501 16.10 -6.45 -22.90
C LEU A 501 15.68 -7.53 -23.91
N VAL A 502 14.85 -8.47 -23.48
CA VAL A 502 14.30 -9.52 -24.34
C VAL A 502 13.51 -8.96 -25.54
N LEU A 503 12.80 -7.84 -25.36
CA LEU A 503 12.11 -7.18 -26.47
C LEU A 503 13.09 -6.46 -27.39
N LEU A 504 14.15 -5.86 -26.85
CA LEU A 504 15.20 -5.24 -27.67
C LEU A 504 15.88 -6.28 -28.56
N TYR A 505 16.15 -7.48 -28.04
CA TYR A 505 16.65 -8.61 -28.83
C TYR A 505 15.64 -9.07 -29.89
N ALA A 506 14.34 -9.07 -29.57
CA ALA A 506 13.31 -9.41 -30.55
C ALA A 506 13.20 -8.37 -31.67
N ILE A 507 13.34 -7.08 -31.35
CA ILE A 507 13.38 -5.97 -32.31
C ILE A 507 14.60 -6.10 -33.25
N GLU A 508 15.75 -6.52 -32.73
CA GLU A 508 16.94 -6.79 -33.55
C GLU A 508 16.72 -7.97 -34.52
N ALA A 509 15.96 -8.98 -34.09
CA ALA A 509 15.70 -10.21 -34.86
C ALA A 509 14.58 -10.06 -35.90
N ASP A 510 13.51 -9.31 -35.59
CA ASP A 510 12.36 -9.09 -36.46
C ASP A 510 12.18 -7.61 -36.83
N ARG A 511 12.43 -7.29 -38.10
CA ARG A 511 12.28 -5.93 -38.65
C ARG A 511 10.83 -5.45 -38.73
N GLY A 512 9.84 -6.35 -38.62
CA GLY A 512 8.42 -6.02 -38.55
C GLY A 512 7.99 -5.52 -37.17
N LEU A 513 8.67 -5.95 -36.11
CA LEU A 513 8.30 -5.69 -34.72
C LEU A 513 8.34 -4.18 -34.33
N PRO A 514 9.30 -3.36 -34.80
CA PRO A 514 9.24 -1.91 -34.62
C PRO A 514 7.97 -1.28 -35.20
N THR A 515 7.48 -1.80 -36.33
CA THR A 515 6.26 -1.28 -36.97
C THR A 515 5.01 -1.67 -36.18
N LEU A 516 5.00 -2.86 -35.59
CA LEU A 516 3.96 -3.30 -34.64
C LEU A 516 3.96 -2.40 -33.38
N LEU A 517 5.14 -2.12 -32.83
CA LEU A 517 5.33 -1.28 -31.64
C LEU A 517 5.13 0.22 -31.91
N ALA A 518 5.20 0.68 -33.17
CA ALA A 518 4.99 2.07 -33.56
C ALA A 518 3.50 2.46 -33.75
N ARG A 519 2.56 1.50 -33.66
CA ARG A 519 1.12 1.77 -33.72
C ARG A 519 0.72 2.75 -32.60
N GLN A 520 0.02 3.83 -32.98
CA GLN A 520 -0.17 5.04 -32.16
C GLN A 520 -1.00 4.83 -30.89
N ASN A 521 -1.97 3.91 -30.89
CA ASN A 521 -2.71 3.59 -29.67
C ASN A 521 -2.11 2.37 -28.99
N VAL A 522 -1.79 2.51 -27.70
CA VAL A 522 -1.38 1.38 -26.83
C VAL A 522 -2.48 0.32 -26.75
N GLU A 523 -3.74 0.72 -26.96
CA GLU A 523 -4.93 -0.16 -27.01
C GLU A 523 -5.00 -1.03 -28.27
N ASP A 524 -4.31 -0.63 -29.35
CA ASP A 524 -4.21 -1.40 -30.61
C ASP A 524 -3.00 -2.35 -30.63
N ARG A 525 -2.22 -2.38 -29.54
CA ARG A 525 -1.09 -3.29 -29.37
C ARG A 525 -1.58 -4.48 -28.54
N ASP A 526 -1.80 -5.60 -29.19
CA ASP A 526 -2.09 -6.84 -28.47
C ASP A 526 -0.79 -7.32 -27.80
N PRO A 527 -0.69 -7.27 -26.46
CA PRO A 527 0.51 -7.74 -25.76
C PRO A 527 0.74 -9.23 -25.97
N ASP A 528 -0.31 -10.00 -26.30
CA ASP A 528 -0.21 -11.41 -26.60
C ASP A 528 0.43 -11.62 -27.98
N GLU A 529 0.14 -10.77 -28.99
CA GLU A 529 0.85 -10.78 -30.28
C GLU A 529 2.34 -10.45 -30.13
N VAL A 530 2.70 -9.48 -29.27
CA VAL A 530 4.10 -9.15 -29.00
C VAL A 530 4.79 -10.28 -28.22
N ALA A 531 4.13 -10.87 -27.23
CA ALA A 531 4.67 -11.99 -26.46
C ALA A 531 4.90 -13.22 -27.35
N VAL A 532 3.98 -13.52 -28.28
CA VAL A 532 4.15 -14.58 -29.29
C VAL A 532 5.35 -14.27 -30.19
N ALA A 533 5.45 -13.05 -30.74
CA ALA A 533 6.57 -12.67 -31.58
C ALA A 533 7.94 -12.78 -30.87
N VAL A 534 7.99 -12.42 -29.57
CA VAL A 534 9.20 -12.58 -28.76
C VAL A 534 9.56 -14.05 -28.55
N ARG A 535 8.57 -14.92 -28.35
CA ARG A 535 8.78 -16.38 -28.19
C ARG A 535 9.27 -17.01 -29.50
N GLU A 536 8.74 -16.61 -30.65
CA GLU A 536 9.03 -17.23 -31.96
C GLU A 536 10.37 -16.77 -32.60
N CYS A 537 10.95 -15.64 -32.18
CA CYS A 537 12.16 -15.09 -32.80
C CYS A 537 13.50 -15.48 -32.12
N GLY A 538 13.46 -16.33 -31.09
CA GLY A 538 14.65 -16.77 -30.34
C GLY A 538 15.27 -15.71 -29.41
N ALA A 539 14.64 -14.55 -29.25
CA ALA A 539 15.10 -13.49 -28.36
C ALA A 539 15.08 -13.90 -26.88
N LEU A 540 14.12 -14.76 -26.51
CA LEU A 540 14.01 -15.32 -25.16
C LEU A 540 15.24 -16.16 -24.79
N ASP A 541 15.66 -17.08 -25.67
CA ASP A 541 16.86 -17.91 -25.46
C ASP A 541 18.10 -17.04 -25.28
N ARG A 542 18.26 -15.98 -26.09
CA ARG A 542 19.37 -15.03 -25.97
C ARG A 542 19.35 -14.28 -24.64
N ALA A 543 18.17 -13.86 -24.17
CA ALA A 543 18.02 -13.17 -22.90
C ALA A 543 18.31 -14.08 -21.70
N VAL A 544 17.87 -15.34 -21.73
CA VAL A 544 18.18 -16.36 -20.71
C VAL A 544 19.69 -16.63 -20.68
N ALA A 545 20.33 -16.80 -21.84
CA ALA A 545 21.78 -16.99 -21.93
C ALA A 545 22.57 -15.78 -21.41
N GLU A 546 22.11 -14.55 -21.67
CA GLU A 546 22.71 -13.35 -21.12
C GLU A 546 22.55 -13.30 -19.60
N CYS A 547 21.37 -13.64 -19.05
CA CYS A 547 21.17 -13.75 -17.60
C CYS A 547 22.15 -14.77 -16.96
N ALA A 548 22.28 -15.96 -17.56
CA ALA A 548 23.20 -17.00 -17.09
C ALA A 548 24.66 -16.52 -17.07
N LYS A 549 25.11 -15.87 -18.15
CA LYS A 549 26.46 -15.29 -18.26
C LYS A 549 26.74 -14.24 -17.18
N ARG A 550 25.76 -13.37 -16.89
CA ARG A 550 25.87 -12.33 -15.85
C ARG A 550 25.92 -12.96 -14.47
N SER A 551 25.07 -13.94 -14.20
CA SER A 551 25.08 -14.75 -12.98
C SER A 551 26.41 -15.47 -12.74
N GLU A 552 26.97 -16.12 -13.76
CA GLU A 552 28.26 -16.84 -13.65
C GLU A 552 29.43 -15.89 -13.36
N LEU A 553 29.45 -14.73 -14.02
CA LEU A 553 30.48 -13.72 -13.79
C LEU A 553 30.37 -13.15 -12.37
N ALA A 554 29.16 -12.84 -11.90
CA ALA A 554 28.93 -12.40 -10.52
C ALA A 554 29.37 -13.47 -9.51
N ALA A 555 29.01 -14.74 -9.72
CA ALA A 555 29.42 -15.84 -8.85
C ALA A 555 30.95 -15.98 -8.77
N THR A 556 31.64 -15.91 -9.90
CA THR A 556 33.10 -15.98 -9.96
C THR A 556 33.77 -14.82 -9.20
N LEU A 557 33.21 -13.61 -9.29
CA LEU A 557 33.73 -12.45 -8.56
C LEU A 557 33.53 -12.60 -7.05
N ALA A 558 32.38 -13.13 -6.62
CA ALA A 558 32.02 -13.31 -5.21
C ALA A 558 32.92 -14.30 -4.47
N VAL A 559 33.37 -15.38 -5.11
CA VAL A 559 34.21 -16.42 -4.47
C VAL A 559 35.52 -15.83 -3.92
N THR A 560 36.00 -14.72 -4.48
CA THR A 560 37.23 -14.05 -4.02
C THR A 560 37.04 -13.14 -2.82
N GLU A 561 35.79 -12.89 -2.41
CA GLU A 561 35.47 -11.96 -1.35
C GLU A 561 35.54 -12.62 0.04
N PRO A 562 36.29 -12.03 0.99
CA PRO A 562 36.55 -12.65 2.29
C PRO A 562 35.33 -12.68 3.21
N LEU A 563 34.32 -11.83 2.97
CA LEU A 563 33.11 -11.76 3.80
C LEU A 563 31.91 -12.24 2.98
N GLY A 564 31.43 -13.44 3.30
CA GLY A 564 30.21 -13.99 2.70
C GLY A 564 30.35 -14.41 1.23
N GLY A 565 31.57 -14.51 0.68
CA GLY A 565 31.81 -14.78 -0.74
C GLY A 565 31.15 -16.05 -1.28
N GLU A 566 31.12 -17.13 -0.50
CA GLU A 566 30.45 -18.40 -0.88
C GLU A 566 28.92 -18.26 -0.97
N VAL A 567 28.33 -17.56 0.01
CA VAL A 567 26.89 -17.28 0.05
C VAL A 567 26.50 -16.30 -1.05
N LEU A 568 27.30 -15.24 -1.28
CA LEU A 568 27.11 -14.29 -2.37
C LEU A 568 27.23 -14.97 -3.75
N SER A 569 28.16 -15.92 -3.90
CA SER A 569 28.27 -16.73 -5.12
C SER A 569 27.00 -17.56 -5.36
N SER A 570 26.43 -18.14 -4.30
CA SER A 570 25.17 -18.89 -4.39
C SER A 570 23.97 -17.99 -4.70
N LEU A 571 23.92 -16.78 -4.14
CA LEU A 571 22.89 -15.79 -4.47
C LEU A 571 23.02 -15.29 -5.92
N ALA A 572 24.24 -15.14 -6.44
CA ALA A 572 24.46 -14.66 -7.80
C ALA A 572 23.89 -15.58 -8.89
N VAL A 573 23.79 -16.89 -8.63
CA VAL A 573 23.23 -17.87 -9.58
C VAL A 573 21.71 -18.05 -9.47
N VAL A 574 21.08 -17.48 -8.43
CA VAL A 574 19.61 -17.54 -8.22
C VAL A 574 18.82 -17.06 -9.43
N PRO A 575 19.13 -15.91 -10.07
CA PRO A 575 18.40 -15.45 -11.25
C PRO A 575 18.38 -16.49 -12.39
N ALA A 576 19.55 -17.03 -12.76
CA ALA A 576 19.68 -18.02 -13.81
C ALA A 576 18.98 -19.35 -13.47
N GLY A 577 19.18 -19.86 -12.25
CA GLY A 577 18.54 -21.09 -11.78
C GLY A 577 17.01 -20.98 -11.70
N TYR A 578 16.49 -19.80 -11.36
CA TYR A 578 15.05 -19.56 -11.38
C TYR A 578 14.48 -19.65 -12.79
N LEU A 579 15.15 -19.04 -13.78
CA LEU A 579 14.71 -19.08 -15.18
C LEU A 579 14.73 -20.49 -15.76
N SER A 580 15.78 -21.27 -15.52
CA SER A 580 15.89 -22.63 -16.06
C SER A 580 14.80 -23.57 -15.55
N SER A 581 14.27 -23.31 -14.34
CA SER A 581 13.16 -24.08 -13.76
C SER A 581 11.77 -23.71 -14.31
N ARG A 582 11.61 -22.52 -14.92
CA ARG A 582 10.29 -21.95 -15.26
C ARG A 582 10.09 -21.58 -16.72
N VAL A 583 11.17 -21.37 -17.47
CA VAL A 583 11.12 -21.00 -18.89
C VAL A 583 11.46 -22.22 -19.73
N ARG A 584 10.55 -22.63 -20.62
CA ARG A 584 10.84 -23.67 -21.62
C ARG A 584 11.46 -23.01 -22.84
N CYS A 585 12.79 -23.04 -22.92
CA CYS A 585 13.53 -22.66 -24.12
C CYS A 585 13.36 -23.76 -25.20
N GLU A 586 13.11 -23.38 -26.46
CA GLU A 586 12.93 -24.35 -27.56
C GLU A 586 14.20 -25.18 -27.82
N ASN A 587 15.37 -24.64 -27.44
CA ASN A 587 16.66 -25.28 -27.67
C ASN A 587 17.25 -26.05 -26.48
N GLY A 588 16.51 -26.22 -25.38
CA GLY A 588 16.88 -27.13 -24.30
C GLY A 588 18.30 -26.95 -23.73
N ALA A 589 18.78 -25.71 -23.59
CA ALA A 589 20.04 -25.43 -22.91
C ALA A 589 19.80 -24.90 -21.49
N PRO A 590 20.52 -25.43 -20.47
CA PRO A 590 20.26 -25.23 -19.04
C PRO A 590 20.59 -23.84 -18.51
#